data_AF-D5JAJ0-F1
#
_entry.id   AF-D5JAJ0-F1
#
_cell.length_a   1.000
_cell.length_b   1.000
_cell.length_c   1.000
_cell.angle_alpha   90.00
_cell.angle_beta   90.00
_cell.angle_gamma   90.00
#
_symmetry.space_group_name_H-M   'P 1'
#
loop_
_entity.id
_entity.type
_entity.pdbx_description
1 polymer ?
#
loop_
_entity_poly.entity_id
_entity_poly.type
_entity_poly.pdbx_seq_one_letter_code
_entity_poly.pdbx_strand_id
1 'polypeptide(L)' 'MVGGLFHHLYSLRNLVDNKERIQILLKEAENERQHLLTFLKIMKPNIFDRFVIKITQAVFFNTYMVFYFLFPRTCHRF' A
#
# COMPACT_ATOMS: atom_id res chain seq x y z
N MET A 1 1.90 -0.95 -1.67
CA MET A 1 2.15 -1.62 -0.35
C MET A 1 1.50 -3.00 -0.24
N VAL A 2 0.16 -3.12 -0.35
CA VAL A 2 -0.56 -4.41 -0.17
C VAL A 2 -0.08 -5.50 -1.12
N GLY A 3 0.09 -5.22 -2.41
CA GLY A 3 0.61 -6.22 -3.35
C GLY A 3 2.01 -6.73 -2.98
N GLY A 4 2.89 -5.85 -2.50
CA GLY A 4 4.22 -6.22 -1.98
C GLY A 4 4.13 -7.14 -0.77
N LEU A 5 3.20 -6.87 0.16
CA LEU A 5 2.92 -7.74 1.32
C LEU A 5 2.47 -9.13 0.88
N PHE A 6 1.55 -9.24 -0.07
CA PHE A 6 1.09 -10.54 -0.58
C PHE A 6 2.22 -11.31 -1.29
N HIS A 7 3.02 -10.63 -2.12
CA HIS A 7 4.18 -11.25 -2.76
C HIS A 7 5.23 -11.71 -1.76
N HIS A 8 5.44 -10.94 -0.69
CA HIS A 8 6.35 -11.30 0.39
C HIS A 8 5.88 -12.55 1.15
N LEU A 9 4.62 -12.59 1.57
CA LEU A 9 4.05 -13.76 2.25
C LEU A 9 4.02 -15.00 1.35
N TYR A 10 3.75 -14.81 0.05
CA TYR A 10 3.81 -15.88 -0.93
C TYR A 10 5.23 -16.44 -1.10
N SER A 11 6.23 -15.56 -1.16
CA SER A 11 7.66 -15.94 -1.25
C SER A 11 8.07 -16.77 -0.03
N LEU A 12 7.67 -16.35 1.18
CA LEU A 12 7.95 -17.07 2.43
C LEU A 12 7.27 -18.45 2.47
N ARG A 13 5.97 -18.53 2.13
CA ARG A 13 5.21 -19.78 2.21
C ARG A 13 5.71 -20.84 1.22
N ASN A 14 6.21 -20.41 0.06
CA ASN A 14 6.65 -21.32 -1.00
C ASN A 14 8.18 -21.46 -1.08
N LEU A 15 8.94 -20.76 -0.23
CA LEU A 15 10.40 -20.74 -0.24
C LEU A 15 10.99 -20.34 -1.62
N VAL A 16 10.32 -19.42 -2.32
CA VAL A 16 10.73 -18.94 -3.66
C VAL A 16 11.23 -17.50 -3.55
N ASP A 17 12.38 -17.21 -4.13
CA ASP A 17 12.89 -15.84 -4.19
C ASP A 17 12.11 -15.01 -5.23
N ASN A 18 11.44 -13.95 -4.76
CA ASN A 18 10.72 -12.97 -5.58
C ASN A 18 11.14 -11.53 -5.24
N LYS A 19 12.41 -11.34 -4.85
CA LYS A 19 12.95 -10.08 -4.32
C LYS A 19 12.68 -8.86 -5.21
N GLU A 20 12.83 -8.98 -6.52
CA GLU A 20 12.69 -7.83 -7.45
C GLU A 20 11.27 -7.25 -7.43
N ARG A 21 10.24 -8.10 -7.54
CA ARG A 21 8.83 -7.65 -7.55
C ARG A 21 8.43 -7.03 -6.21
N ILE A 22 8.89 -7.60 -5.10
CA ILE A 22 8.62 -7.06 -3.77
C ILE A 22 9.26 -5.68 -3.62
N GLN A 23 10.53 -5.53 -4.03
CA GLN A 23 11.24 -4.25 -3.94
C GLN A 23 10.61 -3.16 -4.78
N ILE A 24 10.16 -3.47 -6.00
CA ILE A 24 9.47 -2.49 -6.85
C ILE A 24 8.20 -1.97 -6.16
N LEU A 25 7.35 -2.87 -5.65
CA LEU A 25 6.09 -2.50 -5.00
C LEU A 25 6.28 -1.77 -3.65
N LEU A 26 7.40 -2.03 -2.97
CA LEU A 26 7.77 -1.28 -1.76
C LEU A 26 8.32 0.10 -2.10
N LYS A 27 9.17 0.22 -3.12
CA LYS A 27 9.68 1.51 -3.61
C LYS A 27 8.57 2.42 -4.10
N GLU A 28 7.58 1.87 -4.81
CA GLU A 28 6.39 2.60 -5.24
C GLU A 28 5.59 3.13 -4.05
N ALA A 29 5.33 2.28 -3.04
CA ALA A 29 4.64 2.71 -1.82
C ALA A 29 5.43 3.79 -1.05
N GLU A 30 6.76 3.69 -1.05
CA GLU A 30 7.62 4.71 -0.48
C GLU A 30 7.59 6.03 -1.27
N ASN A 31 7.51 5.96 -2.60
CA ASN A 31 7.33 7.13 -3.45
C ASN A 31 6.04 7.87 -3.12
N GLU A 32 4.91 7.16 -3.01
CA GLU A 32 3.62 7.74 -2.61
C GLU A 32 3.66 8.36 -1.20
N ARG A 33 4.35 7.71 -0.26
CA ARG A 33 4.59 8.28 1.08
C ARG A 33 5.39 9.58 0.99
N GLN A 34 6.36 9.67 0.08
CA GLN A 34 7.16 10.88 -0.10
C GLN A 34 6.34 12.02 -0.71
N HIS A 35 5.40 11.72 -1.62
CA HIS A 35 4.40 12.69 -2.09
C HIS A 35 3.63 13.28 -0.91
N LEU A 36 3.08 12.43 -0.02
CA LEU A 36 2.39 12.87 1.19
C LEU A 36 3.27 13.76 2.09
N LEU A 37 4.51 13.34 2.37
CA LEU A 37 5.43 14.12 3.20
C LEU A 37 5.77 15.48 2.60
N THR A 38 5.81 15.57 1.27
CA THR A 38 6.02 16.84 0.57
C THR A 38 4.82 17.78 0.77
N PHE A 39 3.60 17.27 0.66
CA PHE A 39 2.39 18.06 0.94
C PHE A 39 2.31 18.52 2.40
N LEU A 40 2.72 17.67 3.35
CA LEU A 40 2.73 18.02 4.78
C LEU A 40 3.73 19.13 5.15
N LYS A 41 4.75 19.38 4.32
CA LYS A 41 5.65 20.54 4.52
C LYS A 41 4.97 21.86 4.20
N ILE A 42 3.96 21.84 3.33
CA ILE A 42 3.24 23.03 2.86
C ILE A 42 1.95 23.22 3.69
N MET A 43 1.25 22.13 3.99
CA MET A 43 -0.02 22.14 4.70
C MET A 43 0.08 21.43 6.06
N LYS A 44 -0.33 22.10 7.14
CA LYS A 44 -0.44 21.49 8.47
C LYS A 44 -1.86 20.95 8.70
N PRO A 45 -2.06 19.62 8.75
CA PRO A 45 -3.38 19.04 8.91
C PRO A 45 -3.93 19.26 10.33
N ASN A 46 -5.20 19.65 10.41
CA ASN A 46 -5.94 19.78 11.66
C ASN A 46 -6.43 18.40 12.15
N ILE A 47 -7.06 18.37 13.33
CA ILE A 47 -7.59 17.17 13.97
C ILE A 47 -8.62 16.47 13.06
N PHE A 48 -9.45 17.25 12.36
CA PHE A 48 -10.43 16.70 11.40
C PHE A 48 -9.75 15.98 10.24
N ASP A 49 -8.77 16.60 9.59
CA ASP A 49 -8.04 15.98 8.45
C ASP A 49 -7.38 14.67 8.89
N ARG A 50 -6.75 14.67 10.07
CA ARG A 50 -6.12 13.47 10.64
C ARG A 50 -7.12 12.36 10.92
N PHE A 51 -8.33 12.70 11.36
CA PHE A 51 -9.40 11.74 11.57
C PHE A 51 -9.88 11.13 10.25
N VAL A 52 -10.12 11.97 9.24
CA VAL A 52 -10.51 11.53 7.89
C VAL A 52 -9.45 10.61 7.29
N ILE A 53 -8.17 10.97 7.39
CA ILE A 53 -7.05 10.14 6.91
C ILE A 53 -7.07 8.77 7.60
N LYS A 54 -7.23 8.71 8.93
CA LYS A 54 -7.27 7.45 9.67
C LYS A 54 -8.43 6.54 9.23
N ILE A 55 -9.63 7.09 9.10
CA ILE A 55 -10.80 6.33 8.64
C ILE A 55 -10.59 5.84 7.20
N THR A 56 -10.17 6.74 6.31
CA THR A 56 -9.95 6.42 4.90
C THR A 56 -8.89 5.33 4.77
N GLN A 57 -7.79 5.44 5.52
CA GLN A 57 -6.74 4.42 5.55
C GLN A 57 -7.29 3.07 6.03
N ALA A 58 -8.08 3.04 7.11
CA ALA A 58 -8.68 1.80 7.61
C ALA A 58 -9.61 1.15 6.58
N VAL A 59 -10.52 1.92 5.98
CA VAL A 59 -11.48 1.41 4.99
C VAL A 59 -10.77 0.97 3.71
N PHE A 60 -9.90 1.81 3.16
CA PHE A 60 -9.22 1.54 1.90
C PHE A 60 -8.25 0.37 2.02
N PHE A 61 -7.47 0.30 3.09
CA PHE A 61 -6.55 -0.82 3.32
C PHE A 61 -7.28 -2.16 3.40
N ASN A 62 -8.33 -2.27 4.22
CA ASN A 62 -9.07 -3.51 4.38
C ASN A 62 -9.81 -3.91 3.09
N THR A 63 -10.47 -2.96 2.44
CA THR A 63 -11.20 -3.23 1.20
C THR A 63 -10.25 -3.67 0.09
N TYR A 64 -9.13 -2.96 -0.08
CA TYR A 64 -8.13 -3.28 -1.10
C TYR A 64 -7.43 -4.62 -0.80
N MET A 65 -7.18 -4.94 0.47
CA MET A 65 -6.62 -6.24 0.88
C MET A 65 -7.56 -7.40 0.52
N VAL A 66 -8.86 -7.28 0.82
CA VAL A 66 -9.87 -8.30 0.45
C VAL A 66 -9.98 -8.39 -1.07
N PHE A 67 -10.03 -7.26 -1.77
CA PHE A 67 -10.14 -7.24 -3.21
C PHE A 67 -8.90 -7.85 -3.90
N TYR A 68 -7.70 -7.58 -3.38
CA TYR A 68 -6.46 -8.18 -3.86
C TYR A 68 -6.43 -9.70 -3.64
N PHE A 69 -6.99 -10.20 -2.53
CA PHE A 69 -7.13 -11.63 -2.27
C PHE A 69 -8.07 -12.31 -3.27
N LEU A 70 -9.20 -11.67 -3.59
CA LEU A 70 -10.21 -12.24 -4.50
C LEU A 70 -9.83 -12.10 -5.98
N PHE A 71 -9.27 -10.94 -6.38
CA PHE A 71 -9.03 -10.57 -7.78
C PHE A 71 -7.63 -9.97 -8.00
N PRO A 72 -6.54 -10.72 -7.75
CA PRO A 72 -5.18 -10.18 -7.83
C PRO A 72 -4.79 -9.69 -9.23
N ARG A 73 -5.36 -10.26 -10.29
CA ARG A 73 -5.09 -9.85 -11.69
C ARG A 73 -5.69 -8.48 -12.02
N THR A 74 -6.81 -8.12 -11.41
CA THR A 74 -7.47 -6.82 -11.62
C THR A 74 -6.72 -5.71 -10.89
N CYS A 75 -6.23 -5.98 -9.68
CA CYS A 75 -5.50 -5.01 -8.85
C CYS A 75 -4.13 -4.57 -9.40
N HIS A 76 -3.51 -5.34 -10.30
CA HIS A 76 -2.25 -4.96 -10.93
C HIS A 76 -2.43 -4.17 -12.23
N ARG A 77 -3.67 -4.03 -12.71
CA ARG A 77 -3.98 -3.36 -13.98
C ARG A 77 -4.43 -1.91 -13.80
N PHE A 78 -4.58 -1.48 -12.55
CA PHE A 78 -5.05 -0.17 -12.11
C PHE A 78 -3.94 0.52 -11.34
#